data_AF-K9R007-F1
#
_entry.id   AF-K9R007-F1
#
_cell.length_a   1.000
_cell.length_b   1.000
_cell.length_c   1.000
_cell.angle_alpha   90.00
_cell.angle_beta   90.00
_cell.angle_gamma   90.00
#
_symmetry.space_group_name_H-M   'P 1'
#
loop_
_entity.id
_entity.type
_entity.pdbx_description
1 polymer ?
#
loop_
_entity_poly.entity_id
_entity_poly.type
_entity_poly.pdbx_seq_one_letter_code
_entity_poly.pdbx_strand_id
1 'polypeptide(L)' 'MNDIRLYSRVAKSLIPGRKKNQLDVLLEWCRIVYGCLEGGQIEDAKIFLEQAITEAEKPIQD' A
#
# COMPACT_ATOMS: atom_id res chain seq x y z
N MET A 1 -11.35 9.72 -23.18
CA MET A 1 -11.12 9.65 -21.73
C MET A 1 -11.46 8.24 -21.29
N ASN A 2 -10.44 7.38 -21.13
CA ASN A 2 -10.65 5.97 -20.86
C ASN A 2 -10.93 5.73 -19.39
N ASP A 3 -12.10 5.15 -19.12
CA ASP A 3 -12.51 4.53 -17.86
C ASP A 3 -11.43 3.56 -17.35
N ILE A 4 -10.72 3.95 -16.29
CA ILE A 4 -9.96 3.02 -15.45
C ILE A 4 -10.85 2.68 -14.24
N ARG A 5 -11.89 1.90 -14.51
CA ARG A 5 -12.70 1.18 -13.50
C ARG A 5 -12.32 -0.29 -13.41
N LEU A 6 -11.03 -0.58 -13.56
CA LEU A 6 -10.48 -1.93 -13.52
C LEU A 6 -9.63 -2.10 -12.27
N TYR A 7 -10.29 -2.30 -11.12
CA TYR A 7 -9.95 -3.39 -10.20
C TYR A 7 -11.22 -3.80 -9.48
N SER A 8 -12.08 -4.45 -10.26
CA SER A 8 -13.12 -5.36 -9.79
C SER A 8 -12.54 -6.24 -8.67
N ARG A 9 -13.19 -6.23 -7.50
CA ARG A 9 -13.79 -7.38 -6.77
C ARG A 9 -13.20 -8.82 -6.87
N VAL A 10 -12.08 -9.05 -7.53
CA VAL A 10 -11.58 -10.38 -7.95
C VAL A 10 -10.58 -10.96 -6.95
N ALA A 11 -9.99 -10.19 -6.04
CA ALA A 11 -8.94 -10.72 -5.17
C ALA A 11 -9.41 -11.16 -3.76
N LYS A 12 -10.72 -11.17 -3.45
CA LYS A 12 -11.19 -11.54 -2.10
C LYS A 12 -11.10 -13.04 -1.78
N SER A 13 -10.78 -13.91 -2.74
CA SER A 13 -11.02 -15.35 -2.58
C SER A 13 -9.79 -16.26 -2.40
N LEU A 14 -8.54 -15.83 -2.66
CA LEU A 14 -7.42 -16.80 -2.77
C LEU A 14 -6.06 -16.25 -2.32
N ILE A 15 -6.05 -15.34 -1.35
CA ILE A 15 -4.78 -14.86 -0.78
C ILE A 15 -4.52 -15.63 0.53
N PRO A 16 -3.49 -16.49 0.61
CA PRO A 16 -3.08 -17.12 1.86
C PRO A 16 -2.93 -16.05 2.96
N GLY A 17 -3.35 -16.33 4.19
CA GLY A 17 -3.46 -15.32 5.27
C GLY A 17 -2.24 -14.40 5.43
N ARG A 18 -1.02 -14.91 5.21
CA ARG A 18 0.22 -14.10 5.20
C ARG A 18 0.26 -13.03 4.10
N LYS A 19 -0.12 -13.39 2.85
CA LYS A 19 -0.14 -12.45 1.72
C LYS A 19 -1.25 -11.40 1.88
N LYS A 20 -2.33 -11.73 2.59
CA LYS A 20 -3.40 -10.77 2.90
C LYS A 20 -2.91 -9.72 3.90
N ASN A 21 -2.20 -10.15 4.94
CA ASN A 21 -1.62 -9.23 5.91
C ASN A 21 -0.59 -8.27 5.28
N GLN A 22 0.25 -8.76 4.36
CA GLN A 22 1.19 -7.88 3.65
C GLN A 22 0.49 -6.84 2.77
N LEU A 23 -0.56 -7.24 2.06
CA LEU A 23 -1.35 -6.32 1.26
C LEU A 23 -2.05 -5.28 2.15
N ASP A 24 -2.59 -5.69 3.29
CA ASP A 24 -3.26 -4.80 4.24
C ASP A 24 -2.27 -3.75 4.81
N VAL A 25 -1.03 -4.17 5.14
CA VAL A 25 0.05 -3.26 5.58
C VAL A 25 0.47 -2.28 4.49
N LEU A 26 0.62 -2.74 3.24
CA LEU A 26 0.94 -1.85 2.12
C LEU A 26 -0.16 -0.81 1.87
N LEU A 27 -1.42 -1.22 1.96
CA LEU A 27 -2.56 -0.31 1.81
C LEU A 27 -2.62 0.72 2.94
N GLU A 28 -2.25 0.34 4.16
CA GLU A 28 -2.14 1.27 5.28
C GLU A 28 -1.05 2.32 5.02
N TRP A 29 0.13 1.90 4.58
CA TRP A 29 1.20 2.82 4.17
C TRP A 29 0.76 3.80 3.08
N CYS A 30 0.05 3.31 2.04
CA CYS A 30 -0.48 4.17 0.99
C CYS A 30 -1.46 5.22 1.53
N ARG A 31 -2.31 4.87 2.51
CA ARG A 31 -3.25 5.81 3.14
C ARG A 31 -2.53 6.88 3.95
N ILE A 32 -1.47 6.50 4.68
CA ILE A 32 -0.65 7.44 5.45
C ILE A 32 -0.01 8.47 4.52
N VAL A 33 0.67 8.01 3.45
CA VAL A 33 1.30 8.88 2.46
C VAL A 33 0.27 9.80 1.80
N TYR A 34 -0.89 9.27 1.43
CA TYR A 34 -1.98 10.07 0.85
C TYR A 34 -2.46 11.17 1.81
N GLY A 35 -2.66 10.85 3.09
CA GLY A 35 -3.04 11.84 4.10
C GLY A 35 -2.00 12.96 4.28
N CYS A 36 -0.70 12.62 4.25
CA CYS A 36 0.37 13.62 4.27
C CYS A 36 0.32 14.52 3.04
N LEU A 37 0.08 13.97 1.85
CA LEU A 37 -0.04 14.76 0.61
C LEU A 37 -1.26 15.69 0.63
N GLU A 38 -2.42 15.23 1.09
CA GLU A 38 -3.61 16.09 1.26
C GLU A 38 -3.38 17.21 2.28
N GLY A 39 -2.60 16.94 3.32
CA GLY A 39 -2.19 17.93 4.33
C GLY A 39 -1.07 18.87 3.89
N GLY A 40 -0.49 18.70 2.69
CA GLY A 40 0.67 19.47 2.22
C GLY A 40 2.00 19.12 2.91
N GLN A 41 2.03 18.03 3.69
CA GLN A 41 3.20 17.52 4.41
C GLN A 41 4.08 16.69 3.49
N ILE A 42 4.71 17.35 2.50
CA ILE A 42 5.44 16.65 1.43
C ILE A 42 6.68 15.91 1.97
N GLU A 43 7.40 16.47 2.93
CA GLU A 43 8.60 15.82 3.50
C GLU A 43 8.23 14.58 4.31
N ASP A 44 7.16 14.65 5.12
CA ASP A 44 6.66 13.48 5.86
C ASP A 44 6.17 12.39 4.91
N ALA A 45 5.49 12.77 3.82
CA ALA A 45 5.05 11.83 2.79
C ALA A 45 6.22 11.07 2.16
N LYS A 46 7.36 11.73 1.93
CA LYS A 46 8.57 11.07 1.42
C LYS A 46 9.15 10.07 2.42
N ILE A 47 9.26 10.46 3.69
CA ILE A 47 9.78 9.60 4.76
C ILE A 47 8.92 8.33 4.88
N PHE A 48 7.60 8.48 4.94
CA PHE A 48 6.70 7.34 5.05
C PHE A 48 6.70 6.47 3.80
N LEU A 49 6.88 7.05 2.61
CA LEU A 49 7.00 6.29 1.36
C LEU A 49 8.29 5.46 1.33
N GLU A 50 9.44 6.03 1.72
CA GLU A 50 10.71 5.30 1.81
C GLU A 50 10.62 4.14 2.80
N GLN A 51 9.98 4.36 3.94
CA GLN A 51 9.75 3.33 4.94
C GLN A 51 8.82 2.23 4.42
N ALA A 52 7.75 2.59 3.71
CA ALA A 52 6.83 1.64 3.09
C ALA A 52 7.53 0.75 2.06
N ILE A 53 8.41 1.33 1.23
CA ILE A 53 9.23 0.59 0.25
C ILE A 53 10.16 -0.37 0.97
N THR A 54 10.86 0.10 2.01
CA THR A 54 11.78 -0.74 2.80
C THR A 54 11.04 -1.92 3.43
N GLU A 55 9.84 -1.71 3.95
CA GLU A 55 9.01 -2.78 4.52
C GLU A 55 8.51 -3.76 3.45
N ALA A 56 8.18 -3.27 2.26
CA ALA A 56 7.74 -4.08 1.12
C ALA A 56 8.86 -4.98 0.58
N GLU A 57 10.11 -4.50 0.62
CA GLU A 57 11.30 -5.22 0.14
C GLU A 57 11.80 -6.27 1.13
N LYS A 58 11.35 -6.25 2.39
CA LYS A 58 11.76 -7.26 3.38
C LYS A 58 11.38 -8.66 2.88
N PRO A 59 12.33 -9.60 2.83
CA PRO A 59 12.04 -10.96 2.41
C PRO A 59 11.03 -11.58 3.38
N ILE A 60 10.00 -12.20 2.83
CA ILE A 60 9.03 -12.97 3.61
C ILE A 60 9.79 -14.16 4.17
N GLN A 61 10.14 -14.13 5.45
CA GLN A 61 10.66 -15.32 6.14
C GLN A 61 9.50 -16.31 6.24
N ASP A 62 9.62 -17.43 5.52
CA ASP A 62 8.67 -18.54 5.58
C ASP A 62 8.71 -19.25 6.94
#